data_AF-A0A154P723-F1
#
_entry.id   AF-A0A154P723-F1
#
_cell.length_a   1.000
_cell.length_b   1.000
_cell.length_c   1.000
_cell.angle_alpha   90.00
_cell.angle_beta   90.00
_cell.angle_gamma   90.00
#
_symmetry.space_group_name_H-M   'P 1'
#
loop_
_entity.id
_entity.type
_entity.pdbx_description
1 polymer ?
#
loop_
_entity_poly.entity_id
_entity_poly.type
_entity_poly.pdbx_seq_one_letter_code
_entity_poly.pdbx_strand_id
1 'polypeptide(L)'
;MSAIYKKSMLSIGKFVPEKFQPLWNHPAGPQTIFFWAPAFKWGLVIAGLGDLQRPANQLSVRQSGALAATGVIWTRYSLAITPKNWSLFSVNLFVAITSIYQVTRALKMTMISKAAMGIAVGIAGIFVGYCFYFDQKRRSDPEFKKKLRERRKSKKQAQKDSSRIPHLNDHEGVQRFFLQEVQLGEEKLAYGDIEGGVVHLANAVAICGQPVQLLQVLQKTLPPHVFHLLLQRLPAVGQKVASQIAMAEEDVE
;
A
#
# COMPACT_ATOMS: atom_id res chain seq x y z
N MET A 1 9.22 -2.23 -2.94
CA MET A 1 8.99 -3.45 -3.75
C MET A 1 10.04 -3.50 -4.83
N SER A 2 10.66 -4.66 -5.05
CA SER A 2 11.70 -4.85 -6.08
C SER A 2 11.21 -4.44 -7.46
N ALA A 3 12.07 -3.80 -8.26
CA ALA A 3 11.79 -3.38 -9.63
C ALA A 3 11.39 -4.57 -10.52
N ILE A 4 11.97 -5.74 -10.28
CA ILE A 4 11.68 -6.98 -11.00
C ILE A 4 10.22 -7.40 -10.77
N TYR A 5 9.78 -7.35 -9.52
CA TYR A 5 8.42 -7.73 -9.13
C TYR A 5 7.36 -6.77 -9.69
N LYS A 6 7.65 -5.47 -9.76
CA LYS A 6 6.74 -4.52 -10.40
C LYS A 6 6.63 -4.76 -11.91
N LYS A 7 7.76 -4.97 -12.60
CA LYS A 7 7.79 -5.24 -14.05
C LYS A 7 7.05 -6.54 -14.41
N SER A 8 7.20 -7.59 -13.60
CA SER A 8 6.46 -8.84 -13.81
C SER A 8 4.96 -8.65 -13.61
N MET A 9 4.53 -7.99 -12.52
CA MET A 9 3.12 -7.69 -12.26
C MET A 9 2.49 -6.80 -13.35
N LEU A 10 3.21 -5.80 -13.86
CA LEU A 10 2.71 -4.95 -14.95
C LEU A 10 2.54 -5.75 -16.25
N SER A 11 3.46 -6.68 -16.53
CA SER A 11 3.38 -7.54 -17.71
C SER A 11 2.20 -8.51 -17.62
N ILE A 12 1.98 -9.11 -16.44
CA ILE A 12 0.84 -9.99 -16.18
C ILE A 12 -0.48 -9.22 -16.27
N GLY A 13 -0.50 -7.97 -15.78
CA GLY A 13 -1.68 -7.10 -15.82
C GLY A 13 -2.25 -6.85 -17.21
N LYS A 14 -1.43 -6.96 -18.27
CA LYS A 14 -1.88 -6.83 -19.68
C LYS A 14 -2.72 -8.02 -20.14
N PHE A 15 -2.56 -9.18 -19.50
CA PHE A 15 -3.30 -10.41 -19.79
C PHE A 15 -4.52 -10.58 -18.87
N VAL A 16 -4.73 -9.69 -17.90
CA VAL A 16 -5.86 -9.77 -16.97
C VAL A 16 -7.12 -9.22 -17.64
N PRO A 17 -8.21 -10.01 -17.74
CA PRO A 17 -9.47 -9.55 -18.30
C PRO A 17 -10.02 -8.32 -17.57
N GLU A 18 -10.72 -7.43 -18.27
CA GLU A 18 -11.23 -6.17 -17.70
C GLU A 18 -12.06 -6.37 -16.42
N LYS A 19 -12.81 -7.47 -16.33
CA LYS A 19 -13.62 -7.82 -15.14
C LYS A 19 -12.78 -7.98 -13.87
N PHE A 20 -11.50 -8.34 -13.97
CA PHE A 20 -10.60 -8.56 -12.85
C PHE A 20 -9.63 -7.39 -12.59
N GLN A 21 -9.60 -6.38 -13.46
CA GLN A 21 -8.81 -5.16 -13.26
C GLN A 21 -9.12 -4.43 -11.94
N PRO A 22 -10.37 -4.36 -11.45
CA PRO A 22 -10.66 -3.75 -10.15
C PRO A 22 -9.98 -4.48 -8.98
N LEU A 23 -9.89 -5.81 -9.03
CA LEU A 23 -9.22 -6.62 -8.03
C LEU A 23 -7.69 -6.54 -8.17
N TRP A 24 -7.21 -6.54 -9.42
CA TRP A 24 -5.79 -6.46 -9.76
C TRP A 24 -5.13 -5.18 -9.25
N ASN A 25 -5.82 -4.04 -9.41
CA ASN A 25 -5.33 -2.71 -9.03
C ASN A 25 -5.71 -2.31 -7.59
N HIS A 26 -6.36 -3.19 -6.82
CA HIS A 26 -6.69 -2.92 -5.44
C HIS A 26 -5.40 -2.71 -4.60
N PRO A 27 -5.35 -1.75 -3.66
CA PRO A 27 -4.14 -1.46 -2.88
C PRO A 27 -3.71 -2.57 -1.91
N ALA A 28 -4.54 -3.59 -1.72
CA ALA A 28 -4.20 -4.86 -1.06
C ALA A 28 -4.38 -6.08 -2.00
N GLY A 29 -4.35 -5.84 -3.31
CA GLY A 29 -4.56 -6.83 -4.35
C GLY A 29 -3.28 -7.59 -4.75
N PRO A 30 -3.36 -8.45 -5.78
CA PRO A 30 -2.30 -9.37 -6.20
C PRO A 30 -0.96 -8.70 -6.52
N GLN A 31 -0.96 -7.42 -6.85
CA GLN A 31 0.27 -6.65 -7.08
C GLN A 31 1.04 -6.31 -5.80
N THR A 32 0.54 -6.66 -4.62
CA THR A 32 1.11 -6.22 -3.34
C THR A 32 1.45 -7.39 -2.44
N ILE A 33 2.43 -7.19 -1.56
CA ILE A 33 2.77 -8.17 -0.51
C ILE A 33 1.59 -8.45 0.42
N PHE A 34 0.66 -7.50 0.54
CA PHE A 34 -0.56 -7.65 1.34
C PHE A 34 -1.46 -8.78 0.82
N PHE A 35 -1.39 -9.16 -0.45
CA PHE A 35 -2.12 -10.30 -0.97
C PHE A 35 -1.38 -11.63 -0.75
N TRP A 36 -0.10 -11.67 -1.13
CA TRP A 36 0.67 -12.92 -1.12
C TRP A 36 1.03 -13.40 0.29
N ALA A 37 1.32 -12.51 1.23
CA ALA A 37 1.66 -12.94 2.59
C ALA A 37 0.49 -13.71 3.27
N PRO A 38 -0.77 -13.22 3.23
CA PRO A 38 -1.92 -14.03 3.61
C PRO A 38 -2.11 -15.29 2.75
N ALA A 39 -1.92 -15.20 1.43
CA ALA A 39 -2.06 -16.35 0.53
C ALA A 39 -1.14 -17.52 0.95
N PHE A 40 0.12 -17.25 1.29
CA PHE A 40 1.02 -18.27 1.81
C PHE A 40 0.63 -18.76 3.21
N LYS A 41 0.14 -17.86 4.08
CA LYS A 41 -0.33 -18.27 5.41
C LYS A 41 -1.55 -19.19 5.39
N TRP A 42 -2.34 -19.23 4.30
CA TRP A 42 -3.38 -20.25 4.14
C TRP A 42 -2.83 -21.68 4.18
N GLY A 43 -1.54 -21.90 3.89
CA GLY A 43 -0.88 -23.18 4.11
C GLY A 43 -0.96 -23.67 5.56
N LEU A 44 -0.90 -22.76 6.54
CA LEU A 44 -1.08 -23.09 7.96
C LEU A 44 -2.51 -23.53 8.27
N VAL A 45 -3.49 -22.89 7.64
CA VAL A 45 -4.91 -23.27 7.81
C VAL A 45 -5.15 -24.66 7.22
N ILE A 46 -4.63 -24.92 6.02
CA ILE A 46 -4.74 -26.23 5.35
C ILE A 46 -4.07 -27.32 6.19
N ALA A 47 -2.86 -27.06 6.71
CA ALA A 47 -2.19 -27.97 7.63
C ALA A 47 -3.02 -28.23 8.90
N GLY A 48 -3.56 -27.17 9.51
CA GLY A 48 -4.42 -27.26 10.69
C GLY A 48 -5.73 -28.02 10.45
N LEU A 49 -6.28 -27.96 9.24
CA LEU A 49 -7.42 -28.77 8.81
C LEU A 49 -7.04 -30.24 8.64
N GLY A 50 -5.86 -30.53 8.06
CA GLY A 50 -5.33 -31.89 7.98
C GLY A 50 -5.12 -32.54 9.36
N ASP A 51 -4.67 -31.75 10.34
CA ASP A 51 -4.50 -32.20 11.72
C ASP A 51 -5.80 -32.57 12.43
N LEU A 52 -6.98 -32.16 11.91
CA LEU A 52 -8.27 -32.58 12.45
C LEU A 52 -8.49 -34.09 12.34
N GLN A 53 -7.89 -34.72 11.34
CA GLN A 53 -8.00 -36.16 11.11
C GLN A 53 -7.10 -36.98 12.06
N ARG A 54 -6.06 -36.37 12.65
CA ARG A 54 -5.15 -37.06 13.56
C ARG A 54 -5.83 -37.41 14.88
N PRO A 55 -5.49 -38.53 15.54
CA PRO A 55 -6.05 -38.86 16.87
C PRO A 55 -5.63 -37.82 17.92
N ALA A 56 -6.55 -37.46 18.81
CA ALA A 56 -6.36 -36.35 19.75
C ALA A 56 -5.18 -36.55 20.74
N ASN A 57 -4.77 -37.80 20.96
CA ASN A 57 -3.66 -38.15 21.85
C ASN A 57 -2.28 -37.76 21.31
N GLN A 58 -2.16 -37.46 20.02
CA GLN A 58 -0.91 -36.99 19.40
C GLN A 58 -0.86 -35.48 19.23
N LEU A 59 -1.92 -34.76 19.64
CA LEU A 59 -2.01 -33.31 19.48
C LEU A 59 -1.37 -32.60 20.68
N SER A 60 -0.46 -31.67 20.38
CA SER A 60 0.16 -30.82 21.40
C SER A 60 -0.76 -29.68 21.80
N VAL A 61 -1.40 -29.80 22.96
CA VAL A 61 -2.30 -28.77 23.53
C VAL A 61 -1.62 -27.41 23.64
N ARG A 62 -0.32 -27.37 23.98
CA ARG A 62 0.44 -26.12 24.11
C ARG A 62 0.66 -25.44 22.77
N GLN A 63 0.94 -26.20 21.71
CA GLN A 63 1.11 -25.67 20.36
C GLN A 63 -0.22 -25.17 19.79
N SER A 64 -1.29 -25.98 19.86
CA SER A 64 -2.62 -25.55 19.41
C SER A 64 -3.17 -24.40 20.25
N GLY A 65 -2.88 -24.36 21.56
CA GLY A 65 -3.24 -23.24 22.43
C GLY A 65 -2.53 -21.94 22.05
N ALA A 66 -1.23 -22.00 21.74
CA ALA A 66 -0.46 -20.85 21.26
C ALA A 66 -0.97 -20.35 19.89
N LEU A 67 -1.28 -21.26 18.96
CA LEU A 67 -1.85 -20.92 17.65
C LEU A 67 -3.25 -20.30 17.78
N ALA A 68 -4.07 -20.79 18.71
CA ALA A 68 -5.37 -20.20 19.02
C ALA A 68 -5.23 -18.76 19.55
N ALA A 69 -4.40 -18.55 20.58
CA ALA A 69 -4.19 -17.22 21.15
C ALA A 69 -3.63 -16.22 20.14
N THR A 70 -2.62 -16.63 19.37
CA THR A 70 -2.04 -15.77 18.33
C THR A 70 -3.05 -15.47 17.22
N GLY A 71 -3.80 -16.46 16.72
CA GLY A 71 -4.85 -16.25 15.73
C GLY A 71 -5.90 -15.23 16.21
N VAL A 72 -6.35 -15.33 17.46
CA VAL A 72 -7.31 -14.41 18.07
C VAL A 72 -6.77 -12.98 18.16
N ILE A 73 -5.54 -12.81 18.64
CA ILE A 73 -4.89 -11.48 18.74
C ILE A 73 -4.74 -10.86 17.34
N TRP A 74 -4.17 -11.61 16.39
CA TRP A 74 -3.90 -11.11 15.05
C TRP A 74 -5.17 -10.87 14.23
N THR A 75 -6.28 -11.55 14.55
CA THR A 75 -7.59 -11.26 13.96
C THR A 75 -8.00 -9.80 14.21
N ARG A 76 -7.83 -9.27 15.44
CA ARG A 76 -8.10 -7.86 15.74
C ARG A 76 -7.13 -6.93 15.01
N TYR A 77 -5.84 -7.19 15.10
CA TYR A 77 -4.81 -6.30 14.52
C TYR A 77 -4.88 -6.25 12.99
N SER A 78 -5.34 -7.32 12.32
CA SER A 78 -5.48 -7.35 10.87
C SER A 78 -6.47 -6.31 10.32
N LEU A 79 -7.53 -5.98 11.09
CA LEU A 79 -8.52 -4.96 10.73
C LEU A 79 -8.03 -3.53 11.03
N ALA A 80 -7.01 -3.39 11.87
CA ALA A 80 -6.42 -2.10 12.22
C ALA A 80 -5.49 -1.53 11.12
N ILE A 81 -5.06 -2.35 10.17
CA ILE A 81 -4.18 -1.97 9.06
C ILE A 81 -4.96 -1.17 8.01
N THR A 82 -4.38 -0.08 7.51
CA THR A 82 -4.95 0.71 6.41
C THR A 82 -4.06 0.60 5.15
N PRO A 83 -4.60 0.17 3.98
CA PRO A 83 -5.98 -0.29 3.72
C PRO A 83 -6.27 -1.66 4.35
N LYS A 84 -7.56 -1.96 4.57
CA LYS A 84 -8.00 -3.19 5.24
C LYS A 84 -7.65 -4.42 4.41
N ASN A 85 -7.04 -5.40 5.07
CA ASN A 85 -6.68 -6.67 4.45
C ASN A 85 -7.58 -7.79 4.98
N TRP A 86 -8.70 -8.02 4.29
CA TRP A 86 -9.68 -9.05 4.65
C TRP A 86 -9.13 -10.47 4.55
N SER A 87 -8.17 -10.72 3.65
CA SER A 87 -7.51 -12.03 3.57
C SER A 87 -6.67 -12.31 4.82
N LEU A 88 -5.94 -11.30 5.32
CA LEU A 88 -5.17 -11.43 6.54
C LEU A 88 -6.09 -11.67 7.76
N PHE A 89 -7.23 -11.00 7.82
CA PHE A 89 -8.26 -11.26 8.82
C PHE A 89 -8.76 -12.70 8.77
N SER A 90 -9.18 -13.16 7.59
CA SER A 90 -9.74 -14.49 7.39
C SER A 90 -8.75 -15.58 7.83
N VAL A 91 -7.50 -15.51 7.38
CA VAL A 91 -6.47 -16.51 7.75
C VAL A 91 -6.30 -16.62 9.27
N ASN A 92 -6.13 -15.51 9.98
CA ASN A 92 -5.93 -15.55 11.43
C ASN A 92 -7.17 -16.04 12.18
N LEU A 93 -8.37 -15.73 11.67
CA LEU A 93 -9.62 -16.24 12.21
C LEU A 93 -9.74 -17.75 12.01
N PHE A 94 -9.39 -18.28 10.83
CA PHE A 94 -9.41 -19.72 10.57
C PHE A 94 -8.35 -20.48 11.38
N VAL A 95 -7.13 -19.92 11.52
CA VAL A 95 -6.11 -20.48 12.43
C VAL A 95 -6.64 -20.53 13.86
N ALA A 96 -7.28 -19.47 14.34
CA ALA A 96 -7.89 -19.44 15.67
C ALA A 96 -8.96 -20.54 15.83
N ILE A 97 -9.91 -20.63 14.91
CA ILE A 97 -11.02 -21.59 14.98
C ILE A 97 -10.51 -23.03 14.95
N THR A 98 -9.65 -23.37 13.98
CA THR A 98 -9.09 -24.72 13.84
C THR A 98 -8.28 -25.13 15.07
N SER A 99 -7.48 -24.21 15.62
CA SER A 99 -6.67 -24.47 16.80
C SER A 99 -7.50 -24.57 18.08
N ILE A 100 -8.52 -23.73 18.27
CA ILE A 100 -9.49 -23.84 19.39
C ILE A 100 -10.22 -25.18 19.34
N TYR A 101 -10.61 -25.63 18.15
CA TYR A 101 -11.26 -26.93 17.99
C TYR A 101 -10.33 -28.09 18.39
N GLN A 102 -9.07 -28.07 17.95
CA GLN A 102 -8.08 -29.08 18.35
C GLN A 102 -7.84 -29.09 19.86
N VAL A 103 -7.71 -27.91 20.48
CA VAL A 103 -7.60 -27.79 21.95
C VAL A 103 -8.82 -28.37 22.63
N THR A 104 -10.02 -27.98 22.20
CA THR A 104 -11.28 -28.50 22.77
C THR A 104 -11.35 -30.03 22.71
N ARG A 105 -10.95 -30.62 21.57
CA ARG A 105 -10.92 -32.08 21.38
C ARG A 105 -9.88 -32.76 22.28
N ALA A 106 -8.70 -32.17 22.45
CA ALA A 106 -7.67 -32.70 23.33
C ALA A 106 -8.07 -32.57 24.81
N LEU A 107 -8.64 -31.44 25.22
CA LEU A 107 -9.13 -31.22 26.60
C LEU A 107 -10.28 -32.16 26.96
N LYS A 108 -11.14 -32.51 25.98
CA LYS A 108 -12.20 -33.51 26.16
C LYS A 108 -11.64 -34.90 26.49
N MET A 109 -10.48 -35.26 25.92
CA MET A 109 -9.82 -36.53 26.22
C MET A 109 -9.10 -36.52 27.57
N THR A 110 -8.57 -35.37 28.02
CA THR A 110 -7.84 -35.26 29.30
C THR A 110 -8.75 -35.11 30.53
N MET A 111 -10.03 -35.51 30.46
CA MET A 111 -11.00 -35.44 31.57
C MET A 111 -11.16 -34.05 32.21
N ILE A 112 -11.05 -32.97 31.43
CA ILE A 112 -11.37 -31.63 31.92
C ILE A 112 -12.90 -31.48 31.97
N SER A 113 -13.41 -30.97 33.09
CA SER A 113 -14.84 -30.76 33.34
C SER A 113 -15.54 -30.03 32.18
N LYS A 114 -16.74 -30.51 31.79
CA LYS A 114 -17.60 -29.84 30.79
C LYS A 114 -17.83 -28.35 31.13
N ALA A 115 -17.81 -28.00 32.42
CA ALA A 115 -17.94 -26.62 32.87
C ALA A 115 -16.72 -25.76 32.49
N ALA A 116 -15.49 -26.29 32.65
CA ALA A 116 -14.27 -25.58 32.27
C ALA A 116 -14.17 -25.34 30.76
N MET A 117 -14.66 -26.29 29.96
CA MET A 117 -14.75 -26.15 28.50
C MET A 117 -15.78 -25.06 28.10
N GLY A 118 -16.94 -25.02 28.77
CA GLY A 118 -17.95 -23.98 28.56
C GLY A 118 -17.43 -22.57 28.89
N ILE A 119 -16.66 -22.43 29.98
CA ILE A 119 -16.03 -21.16 30.36
C ILE A 119 -15.02 -20.70 29.30
N ALA A 120 -14.16 -21.60 28.81
CA ALA A 120 -13.16 -21.26 27.80
C ALA A 120 -13.79 -20.79 26.47
N VAL A 121 -14.83 -21.49 25.99
CA VAL A 121 -15.57 -21.10 24.78
C VAL A 121 -16.30 -19.77 24.98
N GLY A 122 -16.89 -19.56 26.17
CA GLY A 122 -17.56 -18.30 26.53
C GLY A 122 -16.61 -17.10 26.49
N ILE A 123 -15.42 -17.21 27.11
CA ILE A 123 -14.41 -16.14 27.12
C ILE A 123 -13.93 -15.83 25.69
N ALA A 124 -13.70 -16.84 24.86
CA ALA A 124 -13.28 -16.66 23.47
C ALA A 124 -14.37 -15.96 22.63
N GLY A 125 -15.63 -16.36 22.79
CA GLY A 125 -16.78 -15.73 22.11
C GLY A 125 -16.96 -14.26 22.49
N ILE A 126 -16.85 -13.94 23.79
CA ILE A 126 -16.90 -12.55 24.29
C ILE A 126 -15.76 -11.72 23.70
N PHE A 127 -14.55 -12.27 23.62
CA PHE A 127 -13.42 -11.57 23.04
C PHE A 127 -13.61 -11.28 21.54
N VAL A 128 -14.14 -12.22 20.77
CA VAL A 128 -14.45 -12.00 19.34
C VAL A 128 -15.53 -10.94 19.17
N GLY A 129 -16.60 -11.00 19.97
CA GLY A 129 -17.66 -9.97 19.99
C GLY A 129 -17.11 -8.59 20.36
N TYR A 130 -16.23 -8.51 21.35
CA TYR A 130 -15.52 -7.29 21.74
C TYR A 130 -14.66 -6.73 20.60
N CYS A 131 -13.93 -7.59 19.88
CA CYS A 131 -13.14 -7.18 18.72
C CYS A 131 -14.02 -6.57 17.62
N PHE A 132 -15.18 -7.17 17.34
CA PHE A 132 -16.12 -6.68 16.34
C PHE A 132 -16.73 -5.33 16.75
N TYR A 133 -17.20 -5.23 18.00
CA TYR A 133 -17.75 -4.01 18.57
C TYR A 133 -16.75 -2.84 18.54
N PHE A 134 -15.52 -3.08 19.01
CA PHE A 134 -14.53 -2.01 19.12
C PHE A 134 -14.00 -1.57 17.73
N ASP A 135 -13.92 -2.50 16.78
CA ASP A 135 -13.61 -2.17 15.39
C ASP A 135 -14.74 -1.33 14.75
N GLN A 136 -16.01 -1.64 15.05
CA GLN A 136 -17.15 -0.83 14.61
C GLN A 136 -17.14 0.56 15.26
N LYS A 137 -16.88 0.64 16.56
CA LYS A 137 -16.77 1.92 17.30
C LYS A 137 -15.65 2.81 16.75
N ARG A 138 -14.51 2.23 16.39
CA ARG A 138 -13.41 2.95 15.73
C ARG A 138 -13.79 3.50 14.35
N ARG A 139 -14.66 2.81 13.61
CA ARG A 139 -15.15 3.22 12.27
C ARG A 139 -16.22 4.32 12.32
N SER A 140 -16.99 4.37 13.40
CA SER A 140 -18.02 5.40 13.62
C SER A 140 -17.45 6.73 14.13
N ASP A 141 -16.20 6.74 14.59
CA ASP A 141 -15.59 7.94 15.16
C ASP A 141 -15.43 9.06 14.11
N PRO A 142 -16.08 10.23 14.27
CA PRO A 142 -15.98 11.35 13.33
C PRO A 142 -14.54 11.86 13.18
N GLU A 143 -13.72 11.75 14.23
CA GLU A 143 -12.33 12.21 14.20
C GLU A 143 -11.46 11.35 13.27
N PHE A 144 -11.71 10.04 13.20
CA PHE A 144 -11.03 9.14 12.27
C PHE A 144 -11.35 9.48 10.80
N LYS A 145 -12.61 9.81 10.50
CA LYS A 145 -13.03 10.25 9.16
C LYS A 145 -12.39 11.59 8.79
N LYS A 146 -12.29 12.52 9.75
CA LYS A 146 -11.62 13.82 9.57
C LYS A 146 -10.14 13.63 9.29
N LYS A 147 -9.42 12.83 10.09
CA LYS A 147 -8.00 12.48 9.88
C LYS A 147 -7.76 11.78 8.54
N LEU A 148 -8.68 10.91 8.08
CA LEU A 148 -8.61 10.30 6.75
C LEU A 148 -8.79 11.33 5.62
N ARG A 149 -9.74 12.27 5.76
CA ARG A 149 -9.95 13.35 4.79
C ARG A 149 -8.74 14.29 4.75
N GLU A 150 -8.20 14.66 5.91
CA GLU A 150 -7.00 15.49 6.04
C GLU A 150 -5.78 14.80 5.41
N ARG A 151 -5.54 13.51 5.68
CA ARG A 151 -4.47 12.75 5.02
C ARG A 151 -4.62 12.65 3.50
N ARG A 152 -5.86 12.60 2.99
CA ARG A 152 -6.13 12.63 1.54
C ARG A 152 -5.91 14.02 0.95
N LYS A 153 -6.34 15.07 1.66
CA LYS A 153 -6.09 16.47 1.28
C LYS A 153 -4.60 16.77 1.29
N SER A 154 -3.87 16.40 2.35
CA SER A 154 -2.42 16.62 2.45
C SER A 154 -1.64 15.85 1.39
N LYS A 155 -2.03 14.61 1.03
CA LYS A 155 -1.42 13.89 -0.10
C LYS A 155 -1.69 14.55 -1.45
N LYS A 156 -2.94 14.97 -1.71
CA LYS A 156 -3.30 15.71 -2.94
C LYS A 156 -2.59 17.06 -3.00
N GLN A 157 -2.43 17.73 -1.86
CA GLN A 157 -1.79 19.03 -1.75
C GLN A 157 -0.28 18.91 -1.90
N ALA A 158 0.39 17.95 -1.24
CA ALA A 158 1.80 17.66 -1.47
C ALA A 158 2.09 17.29 -2.94
N GLN A 159 1.19 16.55 -3.59
CA GLN A 159 1.30 16.26 -5.03
C GLN A 159 1.08 17.50 -5.91
N LYS A 160 0.20 18.44 -5.49
CA LYS A 160 -0.04 19.71 -6.18
C LYS A 160 1.10 20.70 -5.97
N ASP A 161 1.65 20.79 -4.77
CA ASP A 161 2.75 21.69 -4.40
C ASP A 161 4.07 21.23 -5.05
N SER A 162 4.30 19.91 -5.19
CA SER A 162 5.39 19.39 -6.05
C SER A 162 5.26 19.78 -7.52
N SER A 163 4.08 20.23 -7.97
CA SER A 163 3.83 20.68 -9.34
C SER A 163 3.66 22.20 -9.47
N ARG A 164 3.81 22.94 -8.36
CA ARG A 164 3.79 24.40 -8.35
C ARG A 164 5.22 24.90 -8.50
N ILE A 165 5.41 25.75 -9.50
CA ILE A 165 6.68 26.37 -9.81
C ILE A 165 6.93 27.48 -8.77
N PRO A 166 8.13 27.57 -8.17
CA PRO A 166 8.47 28.68 -7.27
C PRO A 166 8.36 30.03 -7.98
N HIS A 167 8.11 31.11 -7.22
CA HIS A 167 8.16 32.47 -7.78
C HIS A 167 9.56 32.75 -8.33
N LEU A 168 9.65 33.19 -9.60
CA LEU A 168 10.92 33.34 -10.33
C LEU A 168 11.86 34.42 -9.78
N ASN A 169 11.40 35.25 -8.84
CA ASN A 169 12.21 36.29 -8.22
C ASN A 169 13.16 35.76 -7.14
N ASP A 170 12.94 34.54 -6.63
CA ASP A 170 13.86 33.88 -5.71
C ASP A 170 14.82 32.96 -6.49
N HIS A 171 15.96 33.51 -6.90
CA HIS A 171 17.00 32.76 -7.62
C HIS A 171 17.47 31.52 -6.86
N GLU A 172 17.47 31.55 -5.52
CA GLU A 172 17.86 30.41 -4.68
C GLU A 172 16.77 29.33 -4.69
N GLY A 173 15.49 29.74 -4.62
CA GLY A 173 14.33 28.87 -4.73
C GLY A 173 14.21 28.17 -6.08
N VAL A 174 14.42 28.90 -7.19
CA VAL A 174 14.42 28.34 -8.55
C VAL A 174 15.53 27.31 -8.72
N GLN A 175 16.73 27.59 -8.20
CA GLN A 175 17.85 26.64 -8.28
C GLN A 175 17.59 25.37 -7.47
N ARG A 176 17.01 25.47 -6.27
CA ARG A 176 16.64 24.29 -5.46
C ARG A 176 15.57 23.44 -6.15
N PHE A 177 14.54 24.08 -6.68
CA PHE A 177 13.47 23.40 -7.40
C PHE A 177 13.98 22.73 -8.68
N PHE A 178 14.88 23.39 -9.41
CA PHE A 178 15.59 22.79 -10.55
C PHE A 178 16.32 21.51 -10.17
N LEU A 179 17.18 21.57 -9.14
CA LEU A 179 17.94 20.39 -8.69
C LEU A 179 17.02 19.27 -8.22
N GLN A 180 15.94 19.61 -7.51
CA GLN A 180 14.96 18.65 -7.03
C GLN A 180 14.20 17.95 -8.17
N GLU A 181 13.72 18.71 -9.17
CA GLU A 181 13.01 18.15 -10.32
C GLU A 181 13.93 17.29 -11.20
N VAL A 182 15.20 17.67 -11.38
CA VAL A 182 16.19 16.83 -12.08
C VAL A 182 16.40 15.51 -11.34
N GLN A 183 16.64 15.56 -10.03
CA GLN A 183 16.82 14.35 -9.21
C GLN A 183 15.59 13.44 -9.24
N LEU A 184 14.39 13.99 -9.08
CA LEU A 184 13.14 13.21 -9.17
C LEU A 184 12.92 12.63 -10.57
N GLY A 185 13.29 13.38 -11.60
CA GLY A 185 13.27 12.93 -12.99
C GLY A 185 14.19 11.72 -13.20
N GLU A 186 15.44 11.82 -12.77
CA GLU A 186 16.42 10.74 -12.84
C GLU A 186 16.01 9.53 -12.02
N GLU A 187 15.50 9.72 -10.80
CA GLU A 187 15.03 8.63 -9.95
C GLU A 187 13.88 7.86 -10.62
N LYS A 188 12.91 8.57 -11.21
CA LYS A 188 11.80 7.95 -11.94
C LYS A 188 12.25 7.23 -13.20
N LEU A 189 13.20 7.79 -13.95
CA LEU A 189 13.82 7.12 -15.08
C LEU A 189 14.56 5.84 -14.64
N ALA A 190 15.28 5.89 -13.52
CA ALA A 190 15.94 4.71 -12.94
C ALA A 190 14.93 3.65 -12.49
N TYR A 191 13.74 4.05 -12.01
CA TYR A 191 12.64 3.13 -11.72
C TYR A 191 11.93 2.59 -12.96
N GLY A 192 12.23 3.11 -14.15
CA GLY A 192 11.58 2.75 -15.42
C GLY A 192 10.23 3.43 -15.66
N ASP A 193 9.87 4.43 -14.86
CA ASP A 193 8.72 5.33 -15.12
C ASP A 193 9.16 6.44 -16.06
N ILE A 194 9.19 6.14 -17.36
CA ILE A 194 9.66 7.06 -18.39
C ILE A 194 8.78 8.30 -18.48
N GLU A 195 7.45 8.13 -18.43
CA GLU A 195 6.52 9.26 -18.50
C GLU A 195 6.66 10.18 -17.30
N GLY A 196 6.71 9.62 -16.09
CA GLY A 196 6.88 10.39 -14.87
C GLY A 196 8.24 11.10 -14.80
N GLY A 197 9.31 10.45 -15.24
CA GLY A 197 10.65 11.03 -15.28
C GLY A 197 10.75 12.19 -16.28
N VAL A 198 10.17 12.04 -17.47
CA VAL A 198 10.14 13.09 -18.49
C VAL A 198 9.34 14.31 -18.03
N VAL A 199 8.26 14.12 -17.27
CA VAL A 199 7.48 15.25 -16.72
C VAL A 199 8.33 16.13 -15.81
N HIS A 200 9.11 15.54 -14.89
CA HIS A 200 9.95 16.33 -13.99
C HIS A 200 11.13 17.00 -14.71
N LEU A 201 11.75 16.30 -15.66
CA LEU A 201 12.80 16.89 -16.50
C LEU A 201 12.27 18.04 -17.37
N ALA A 202 11.06 17.93 -17.91
CA ALA A 202 10.43 19.00 -18.67
C ALA A 202 10.12 20.23 -17.81
N ASN A 203 9.69 20.04 -16.55
CA ASN A 203 9.51 21.14 -15.60
C ASN A 203 10.84 21.83 -15.29
N ALA A 204 11.92 21.05 -15.08
CA ALA A 204 13.26 21.56 -14.84
C ALA A 204 13.80 22.37 -16.03
N VAL A 205 13.57 21.93 -17.27
CA VAL A 205 13.96 22.68 -18.47
C VAL A 205 13.15 23.97 -18.62
N ALA A 206 11.86 23.96 -18.25
CA ALA A 206 10.98 25.11 -18.42
C ALA A 206 11.33 26.32 -17.52
N ILE A 207 12.00 26.07 -16.40
CA ILE A 207 12.46 27.11 -15.46
C ILE A 207 13.90 27.56 -15.71
N CYS A 208 14.63 26.88 -16.59
CA CYS A 208 16.02 27.24 -16.88
C CYS A 208 16.09 28.52 -17.71
N GLY A 209 16.91 29.47 -17.28
CA GLY A 209 17.23 30.67 -18.08
C GLY A 209 17.97 30.36 -19.39
N GLN A 210 18.59 29.17 -19.50
CA GLN A 210 19.32 28.72 -20.70
C GLN A 210 18.93 27.29 -21.09
N PRO A 211 17.74 27.08 -21.70
CA PRO A 211 17.25 25.74 -22.01
C PRO A 211 18.10 25.02 -23.07
N VAL A 212 18.72 25.76 -23.99
CA VAL A 212 19.53 25.18 -25.09
C VAL A 212 20.74 24.40 -24.55
N GLN A 213 21.45 24.95 -23.56
CA GLN A 213 22.63 24.29 -22.98
C GLN A 213 22.24 23.04 -22.19
N LEU A 214 21.15 23.11 -21.41
CA LEU A 214 20.67 21.97 -20.64
C LEU A 214 20.16 20.85 -21.57
N LEU A 215 19.48 21.19 -22.67
CA LEU A 215 19.03 20.21 -23.65
C LEU A 215 20.19 19.46 -24.31
N GLN A 216 21.32 20.13 -24.56
CA GLN A 216 22.53 19.48 -25.06
C GLN A 216 23.11 18.47 -24.04
N VAL A 217 23.11 18.81 -22.76
CA VAL A 217 23.55 17.90 -21.70
C VAL A 217 22.60 16.71 -21.61
N LEU A 218 21.29 16.95 -21.57
CA LEU A 218 20.26 15.90 -21.51
C LEU A 218 20.29 14.98 -22.73
N GLN A 219 20.62 15.50 -23.92
CA GLN A 219 20.79 14.69 -25.13
C GLN A 219 21.96 13.70 -24.99
N LYS A 220 23.00 14.05 -24.23
CA LYS A 220 24.17 13.19 -24.00
C LYS A 220 23.96 12.20 -22.86
N THR A 221 23.14 12.53 -21.87
CA THR A 221 22.92 11.70 -20.68
C THR A 221 21.71 10.76 -20.81
N LEU A 222 20.71 11.12 -21.61
CA LEU A 222 19.47 10.34 -21.74
C LEU A 222 19.46 9.45 -22.99
N PRO A 223 18.79 8.28 -22.93
CA PRO A 223 18.52 7.48 -24.12
C PRO A 223 17.69 8.26 -25.17
N PRO A 224 17.92 8.03 -26.48
CA PRO A 224 17.28 8.81 -27.55
C PRO A 224 15.75 8.83 -27.49
N HIS A 225 15.13 7.70 -27.12
CA HIS A 225 13.68 7.57 -26.98
C HIS A 225 13.12 8.47 -25.86
N VAL A 226 13.83 8.58 -24.72
CA VAL A 226 13.40 9.41 -23.58
C VAL A 226 13.52 10.88 -23.95
N PHE A 227 14.61 11.25 -24.62
CA PHE A 227 14.83 12.61 -25.08
C PHE A 227 13.76 13.07 -26.09
N HIS A 228 13.35 12.21 -27.03
CA HIS A 228 12.29 12.53 -27.97
C HIS A 228 10.94 12.74 -27.28
N LEU A 229 10.60 11.92 -26.27
CA LEU A 229 9.39 12.09 -25.47
C LEU A 229 9.41 13.41 -24.68
N LEU A 230 10.59 13.83 -24.22
CA LEU A 230 10.80 15.11 -23.55
C LEU A 230 10.54 16.28 -24.49
N LEU A 231 11.10 16.24 -25.71
CA LEU A 231 10.86 17.26 -26.73
C LEU A 231 9.37 17.40 -27.08
N GLN A 232 8.64 16.28 -27.13
CA GLN A 232 7.20 16.30 -27.39
C GLN A 232 6.39 16.95 -26.25
N ARG A 233 6.84 16.84 -25.00
CA ARG A 233 6.13 17.34 -23.81
C ARG A 233 6.49 18.78 -23.44
N LEU A 234 7.64 19.26 -23.87
CA LEU A 234 8.14 20.61 -23.57
C LEU A 234 7.15 21.75 -23.90
N PRO A 235 6.50 21.79 -25.07
CA PRO A 235 5.56 22.88 -25.40
C PRO A 235 4.39 22.97 -24.42
N ALA A 236 3.82 21.82 -24.02
CA ALA A 236 2.70 21.75 -23.09
C ALA A 236 3.11 22.18 -21.68
N VAL A 237 4.32 21.83 -21.25
CA VAL A 237 4.85 22.26 -19.94
C VAL A 237 5.18 23.75 -19.97
N GLY A 238 5.78 24.26 -21.04
CA GLY A 238 6.07 25.69 -21.21
C GLY A 238 4.81 26.57 -21.14
N GLN A 239 3.71 26.17 -21.79
CA GLN A 239 2.42 26.86 -21.69
C GLN A 239 1.86 26.83 -20.26
N LYS A 240 1.96 25.68 -19.58
CA LYS A 240 1.53 25.53 -18.19
C LYS A 240 2.34 26.43 -17.26
N VAL A 241 3.65 26.48 -17.45
CA VAL A 241 4.57 27.36 -16.69
C VAL A 241 4.19 28.82 -16.90
N ALA A 242 4.06 29.26 -18.15
CA ALA A 242 3.66 30.63 -18.49
C ALA A 242 2.32 31.02 -17.85
N SER A 243 1.32 30.13 -17.88
CA SER A 243 0.03 30.37 -17.22
C SER A 243 0.13 30.46 -15.70
N GLN A 244 0.99 29.66 -15.06
CA GLN A 244 1.20 29.70 -13.61
C GLN A 244 1.95 30.96 -13.17
N ILE A 245 2.86 31.46 -14.01
CA ILE A 245 3.58 32.73 -13.78
C ILE A 245 2.61 33.90 -13.87
N ALA A 246 1.79 33.96 -14.93
CA ALA A 246 0.79 35.03 -15.10
C ALA A 246 -0.21 35.10 -13.93
N MET A 247 -0.70 33.95 -13.45
CA MET A 247 -1.59 33.91 -12.27
C MET A 247 -0.88 34.31 -10.97
N ALA A 248 0.43 34.07 -10.85
CA ALA A 248 1.20 34.44 -9.67
C ALA A 248 1.55 35.94 -9.64
N GLU A 249 1.52 36.62 -10.78
CA GLU A 249 1.67 38.07 -10.89
C GLU A 249 0.35 38.79 -10.53
N GLU A 250 -0.81 38.27 -10.94
CA GLU A 250 -2.14 38.81 -10.58
C GLU A 250 -2.47 38.70 -9.07
N ASP A 251 -1.95 37.71 -8.36
CA ASP A 251 -2.16 37.54 -6.90
C ASP A 251 -1.32 38.53 -6.04
N VAL A 252 -0.43 39.32 -6.66
CA VAL A 252 0.50 40.26 -5.99
C VAL A 252 0.10 41.73 -6.17
N GLU A 253 -0.75 42.07 -7.14
CA GLU A 253 -1.39 43.39 -7.30
C GLU A 253 -2.67 43.55 -6.44
#